data_AF-A0A0V8CYR9-F1
#
_entry.id   AF-A0A0V8CYR9-F1
#
_cell.length_a   1.000
_cell.length_b   1.000
_cell.length_c   1.000
_cell.angle_alpha   90.00
_cell.angle_beta   90.00
_cell.angle_gamma   90.00
#
_symmetry.space_group_name_H-M   'P 1'
#
loop_
_entity.id
_entity.type
_entity.pdbx_description
1 polymer ?
#
loop_
_entity_poly.entity_id
_entity_poly.type
_entity_poly.pdbx_seq_one_letter_code
_entity_poly.pdbx_strand_id
1 'polypeptide(L)' 'MEDKADEIKKAIQKVLDDESLTGWYIEKELEKMGIKVSRTTIVNLRLNKSSLDKTYFGTVAKLYRFAQTHENKNKE' A
#
# COMPACT_ATOMS: atom_id res chain seq x y z
N MET A 1 21.60 6.53 2.15
CA MET A 1 20.24 7.10 2.02
C MET A 1 19.24 6.01 1.61
N GLU A 2 19.46 4.78 2.08
CA GLU A 2 18.84 3.54 1.58
C GLU A 2 17.70 3.07 2.52
N ASP A 3 17.78 3.43 3.81
CA ASP A 3 16.84 2.97 4.84
C ASP A 3 15.39 3.44 4.65
N LYS A 4 15.18 4.66 4.17
CA LYS A 4 13.82 5.24 4.05
C LYS A 4 12.98 4.57 2.96
N ALA A 5 13.60 4.15 1.87
CA ALA A 5 12.89 3.47 0.79
C ALA A 5 12.44 2.08 1.23
N ASP A 6 13.27 1.36 2.00
CA ASP A 6 12.95 0.05 2.56
C ASP A 6 11.87 0.13 3.65
N GLU A 7 11.90 1.14 4.52
CA GLU A 7 10.82 1.37 5.49
C GLU A 7 9.48 1.60 4.80
N ILE A 8 9.46 2.38 3.72
CA ILE A 8 8.26 2.65 2.93
C ILE A 8 7.70 1.35 2.34
N LYS A 9 8.56 0.53 1.72
CA LYS A 9 8.15 -0.75 1.15
C LYS A 9 7.60 -1.70 2.20
N LYS A 10 8.27 -1.81 3.36
CA LYS A 10 7.82 -2.67 4.46
C LYS A 10 6.44 -2.29 4.98
N ALA A 11 6.19 -0.99 5.18
CA ALA A 11 4.88 -0.50 5.63
C ALA A 11 3.77 -0.83 4.61
N ILE A 12 4.02 -0.59 3.33
CA ILE A 12 3.06 -0.92 2.25
C ILE A 12 2.82 -2.43 2.19
N GLN A 13 3.89 -3.22 2.24
CA GLN A 13 3.79 -4.67 2.19
C GLN A 13 3.00 -5.24 3.37
N LYS A 14 3.18 -4.69 4.58
CA LYS A 14 2.46 -5.12 5.78
C LYS A 14 0.94 -4.96 5.64
N VAL A 15 0.51 -3.88 4.99
CA VAL A 15 -0.91 -3.61 4.70
C VAL A 15 -1.44 -4.45 3.56
N LEU A 16 -0.63 -4.66 2.52
CA LEU A 16 -1.00 -5.53 1.43
C LEU A 16 -1.06 -6.99 1.88
N ASP A 17 -0.21 -7.45 2.79
CA ASP A 17 -0.18 -8.82 3.32
C ASP A 17 -1.28 -9.07 4.38
N ASP A 18 -1.93 -8.02 4.90
CA ASP A 18 -3.04 -8.15 5.87
C ASP A 18 -4.29 -8.73 5.20
N GLU A 19 -4.58 -10.01 5.45
CA GLU A 19 -5.71 -10.72 4.86
C GLU A 19 -7.08 -10.14 5.26
N SER A 20 -7.16 -9.38 6.35
CA SER A 20 -8.39 -8.67 6.74
C SER A 20 -8.69 -7.48 5.82
N LEU A 21 -7.66 -6.94 5.16
CA LEU A 21 -7.78 -5.86 4.18
C LEU A 21 -7.96 -6.44 2.79
N THR A 22 -9.22 -6.53 2.36
CA THR A 22 -9.53 -6.97 0.99
C THR A 22 -9.02 -5.97 -0.04
N GLY A 23 -8.70 -6.44 -1.25
CA GLY A 23 -8.31 -5.56 -2.36
C GLY A 23 -9.39 -4.53 -2.70
N TRP A 24 -10.67 -4.84 -2.45
CA TRP A 24 -11.79 -3.90 -2.56
C TRP A 24 -11.72 -2.79 -1.51
N TYR A 25 -11.43 -3.15 -0.26
CA TYR A 25 -11.31 -2.18 0.84
C TYR A 25 -10.15 -1.21 0.62
N ILE A 26 -8.97 -1.75 0.25
CA ILE A 26 -7.80 -0.95 -0.08
C ILE A 26 -8.09 -0.03 -1.27
N GLU A 27 -8.75 -0.53 -2.32
CA GLU A 27 -9.18 0.30 -3.45
C GLU A 27 -10.06 1.46 -2.98
N LYS A 28 -11.06 1.20 -2.13
CA LYS A 28 -11.99 2.23 -1.67
C LYS A 28 -11.34 3.27 -0.77
N GLU A 29 -10.43 2.88 0.12
CA GLU A 29 -9.70 3.83 0.95
C GLU A 29 -8.73 4.68 0.11
N LEU A 30 -8.06 4.09 -0.87
CA LEU A 30 -7.24 4.82 -1.83
C LEU A 30 -8.09 5.79 -2.69
N GLU A 31 -9.28 5.37 -3.11
CA GLU A 31 -10.24 6.20 -3.86
C GLU A 31 -10.66 7.43 -3.04
N LYS A 32 -10.94 7.27 -1.73
CA LYS A 32 -11.23 8.39 -0.81
C LYS A 32 -10.07 9.36 -0.67
N MET A 33 -8.83 8.88 -0.82
CA MET A 33 -7.63 9.71 -0.85
C MET A 33 -7.36 10.35 -2.22
N GLY A 34 -8.29 10.22 -3.18
CA GLY A 34 -8.18 10.78 -4.53
C GLY A 34 -7.31 9.93 -5.46
N ILE A 35 -7.25 8.62 -5.25
CA ILE A 35 -6.35 7.72 -5.97
C ILE A 35 -7.16 6.62 -6.65
N LYS A 36 -7.09 6.58 -7.98
CA LYS A 36 -7.61 5.46 -8.76
C LYS A 36 -6.52 4.41 -8.94
N VAL A 37 -6.51 3.42 -8.05
CA VAL A 37 -5.76 2.18 -8.22
C VAL A 37 -6.78 1.06 -8.43
N SER A 38 -6.64 0.27 -9.48
CA SER A 38 -7.54 -0.86 -9.70
C SER A 38 -7.26 -1.99 -8.71
N ARG A 39 -8.30 -2.77 -8.37
CA ARG A 39 -8.14 -4.02 -7.60
C ARG A 39 -7.07 -4.93 -8.17
N THR A 40 -6.98 -5.02 -9.51
CA THR A 40 -5.97 -5.83 -10.19
C THR A 40 -4.56 -5.39 -9.83
N THR A 41 -4.31 -4.07 -9.76
CA THR A 41 -3.01 -3.55 -9.33
C THR A 41 -2.73 -3.89 -7.86
N ILE A 42 -3.73 -3.80 -6.98
CA ILE A 42 -3.56 -4.16 -5.55
C ILE A 42 -3.26 -5.64 -5.38
N VAL A 43 -3.99 -6.51 -6.10
CA VAL A 43 -3.75 -7.96 -6.10
C VAL A 43 -2.38 -8.29 -6.67
N ASN A 44 -1.97 -7.64 -7.76
CA ASN A 44 -0.64 -7.80 -8.33
C ASN A 44 0.46 -7.35 -7.36
N LEU A 45 0.27 -6.25 -6.63
CA LEU A 45 1.21 -5.79 -5.61
C LEU A 45 1.29 -6.76 -4.43
N ARG A 46 0.17 -7.36 -4.02
CA ARG A 46 0.11 -8.41 -2.99
C ARG A 46 0.85 -9.69 -3.44
N LEU A 47 0.63 -10.13 -4.67
CA LEU A 47 1.20 -11.38 -5.19
C LEU A 47 2.67 -11.24 -5.63
N ASN A 48 3.04 -10.09 -6.21
CA ASN A 48 4.38 -9.83 -6.72
C ASN A 48 5.07 -8.73 -5.90
N LYS A 49 5.70 -9.12 -4.80
CA LYS A 49 6.43 -8.20 -3.90
C LYS A 49 7.50 -7.36 -4.61
N SER A 50 8.11 -7.89 -5.68
CA SER A 50 9.09 -7.19 -6.53
C SER A 50 8.47 -6.12 -7.45
N SER A 51 7.15 -5.99 -7.51
CA SER A 51 6.46 -5.00 -8.35
C SER A 51 6.36 -3.63 -7.70
N LEU A 52 6.59 -3.51 -6.39
CA LEU A 52 6.69 -2.21 -5.70
C LEU A 52 7.83 -1.35 -6.27
N ASP A 53 8.97 -1.96 -6.62
CA ASP A 53 10.10 -1.29 -7.26
C ASP A 53 9.83 -0.82 -8.68
N LYS A 54 8.91 -1.49 -9.38
CA LYS A 54 8.52 -1.15 -10.76
C LYS A 54 7.27 -0.26 -10.81
N THR A 55 6.67 0.01 -9.65
CA THR A 55 5.45 0.79 -9.53
C THR A 55 5.79 2.27 -9.49
N TYR A 56 5.01 3.07 -10.21
CA TYR A 56 5.19 4.53 -10.26
C TYR A 56 5.27 5.12 -8.85
N PHE A 57 6.27 5.98 -8.62
CA PHE A 57 6.56 6.58 -7.30
C PHE A 57 5.33 7.24 -6.65
N GLY A 58 4.47 7.88 -7.45
CA GLY A 58 3.24 8.48 -6.94
C GLY A 58 2.22 7.48 -6.38
N THR A 59 2.23 6.23 -6.84
CA THR A 59 1.39 5.15 -6.29
C THR A 59 2.01 4.61 -5.00
N VAL A 60 3.33 4.44 -4.95
CA VAL A 60 4.07 4.00 -3.75
C VAL A 60 3.93 5.01 -2.61
N ALA A 61 4.17 6.30 -2.86
CA ALA A 61 4.09 7.34 -1.85
C ALA A 61 2.69 7.46 -1.21
N LYS A 62 1.63 7.15 -1.97
CA LYS A 62 0.28 7.22 -1.46
C LYS A 62 -0.21 5.92 -0.81
N LEU A 63 0.23 4.76 -1.29
CA LEU A 63 0.11 3.49 -0.54
C LEU A 63 0.80 3.59 0.82
N TYR A 64 1.95 4.27 0.88
CA TYR A 64 2.65 4.51 2.14
C TYR A 64 1.82 5.36 3.11
N ARG A 65 1.21 6.45 2.63
CA ARG A 65 0.27 7.24 3.45
C ARG A 65 -0.89 6.40 3.95
N PHE A 66 -1.49 5.58 3.09
CA PHE A 66 -2.55 4.65 3.51
C PHE A 66 -2.05 3.71 4.62
N ALA A 67 -0.85 3.17 4.48
CA ALA A 67 -0.26 2.29 5.49
C ALA A 67 0.02 2.97 6.82
N GLN A 68 0.54 4.19 6.82
CA GLN A 68 0.71 4.98 8.04
C GLN A 68 -0.64 5.26 8.74
N THR A 69 -1.71 5.46 7.97
CA THR A 69 -3.05 5.73 8.53
C THR A 69 -3.63 4.48 9.21
N HIS A 70 -3.35 3.29 8.68
CA HIS A 70 -3.78 2.02 9.26
C HIS A 70 -2.91 1.55 10.42
N GLU A 71 -1.59 1.77 10.40
CA GLU A 71 -0.74 1.46 11.56
C GLU A 71 -1.08 2.32 12.78
N ASN A 72 -1.48 3.59 12.58
CA ASN A 72 -1.94 4.43 13.69
C ASN A 72 -3.28 3.97 14.26
N LYS A 73 -4.21 3.47 13.44
CA LYS A 73 -5.50 2.94 13.91
C LYS A 73 -5.39 1.67 14.74
N ASN A 74 -4.32 0.89 14.58
CA ASN A 74 -4.06 -0.31 15.38
C ASN A 74 -3.25 -0.05 16.67
N LYS A 75 -2.96 1.22 16.99
CA LYS A 75 -2.25 1.63 18.21
C LYS A 75 -3.13 2.36 19.24
N GLU A 76 -4.40 2.60 18.93
CA GLU A 76 -5.44 3.03 19.88
C GLU A 76 -6.28 1.82 20.33
#